data_AF-A0A5C7BKF7-F1
#
_entry.id   AF-A0A5C7BKF7-F1
#
_cell.length_a   1.000
_cell.length_b   1.000
_cell.length_c   1.000
_cell.angle_alpha   90.00
_cell.angle_beta   90.00
_cell.angle_gamma   90.00
#
_symmetry.space_group_name_H-M   'P 1'
#
loop_
_entity.id
_entity.type
_entity.pdbx_description
1 polymer ?
#
loop_
_entity_poly.entity_id
_entity_poly.type
_entity_poly.pdbx_seq_one_letter_code
_entity_poly.pdbx_strand_id
1 'polypeptide(L)'
;MKKFLGALSIGVIAALGIYYAIIYFVPYSEGYRSGELIKFSSKGLLVKTWEGEMSQGISGAQIFSFSVLDKNGEVIENLKKFQGQYVKLTYIERLGTFFWLGDTKYFITEVEQESSPHFRN
;
A
#
# COMPACT_ATOMS: atom_id res chain seq x y z
N MET A 1 33.69 -13.57 -25.74
CA MET A 1 32.39 -14.12 -25.28
C MET A 1 32.15 -13.90 -23.79
N LYS A 2 32.96 -14.43 -22.86
CA LYS A 2 32.75 -14.25 -21.40
C LYS A 2 32.65 -12.78 -20.93
N LYS A 3 33.46 -11.88 -21.49
CA LYS A 3 33.42 -10.42 -21.20
C LYS A 3 32.13 -9.74 -21.70
N PHE A 4 31.58 -10.22 -22.82
CA PHE A 4 30.33 -9.72 -23.39
C PHE A 4 29.12 -10.22 -22.61
N LEU A 5 29.11 -11.51 -22.22
CA LEU A 5 28.09 -12.05 -21.30
C LEU A 5 28.10 -11.30 -19.96
N GLY A 6 29.28 -11.05 -19.39
CA GLY A 6 29.39 -10.28 -18.14
C GLY A 6 28.83 -8.86 -18.26
N ALA A 7 29.20 -8.14 -19.33
CA ALA A 7 28.69 -6.80 -19.59
C ALA A 7 27.16 -6.78 -19.81
N LEU A 8 26.62 -7.77 -20.51
CA LEU A 8 25.19 -7.93 -20.73
C LEU A 8 24.45 -8.19 -19.42
N SER A 9 24.95 -9.09 -18.58
CA SER A 9 24.35 -9.39 -17.26
C SER A 9 24.33 -8.15 -16.36
N ILE A 10 25.40 -7.36 -16.33
CA ILE A 10 25.45 -6.10 -15.58
C ILE A 10 24.40 -5.11 -16.12
N GLY A 11 24.27 -5.00 -17.44
CA GLY A 11 23.26 -4.15 -18.07
C GLY A 11 21.84 -4.53 -17.68
N VAL A 12 21.52 -5.83 -17.65
CA VAL A 12 20.20 -6.33 -17.22
C VAL A 12 19.93 -6.03 -15.75
N ILE A 13 20.90 -6.27 -14.87
CA ILE A 13 20.77 -5.97 -13.43
C ILE A 13 20.57 -4.47 -13.20
N ALA A 14 21.32 -3.63 -13.91
CA ALA A 14 21.16 -2.18 -13.83
C ALA A 14 19.76 -1.74 -14.29
N ALA A 15 19.25 -2.29 -15.41
CA ALA A 15 17.91 -2.00 -15.90
C ALA A 15 16.82 -2.41 -14.89
N LEU A 16 16.94 -3.60 -14.30
CA LEU A 16 16.03 -4.07 -13.25
C LEU A 16 16.09 -3.19 -11.99
N GLY A 17 17.29 -2.76 -11.60
CA GLY A 17 17.49 -1.83 -10.48
C GLY A 17 16.83 -0.48 -10.71
N ILE A 18 16.98 0.09 -11.91
CA ILE A 18 16.32 1.34 -12.31
C ILE A 18 14.80 1.16 -12.31
N TYR A 19 14.30 0.07 -12.88
CA TYR A 19 12.86 -0.23 -12.91
C TYR A 19 12.27 -0.34 -11.49
N TYR A 20 12.96 -1.06 -10.59
CA TYR A 20 12.58 -1.14 -9.18
C TYR A 20 12.59 0.24 -8.51
N ALA A 21 13.63 1.05 -8.75
CA ALA A 21 13.76 2.37 -8.17
C ALA A 21 12.62 3.30 -8.60
N ILE A 22 12.23 3.26 -9.88
CA ILE A 22 11.09 4.04 -10.39
C ILE A 22 9.81 3.64 -9.66
N ILE A 23 9.53 2.33 -9.54
CA ILE A 23 8.32 1.86 -8.83
C ILE A 23 8.33 2.25 -7.34
N TYR A 24 9.48 2.14 -6.67
CA TYR A 24 9.56 2.33 -5.22
C TYR A 24 9.58 3.81 -4.82
N PHE A 25 10.29 4.67 -5.56
CA PHE A 25 10.57 6.05 -5.19
C PHE A 25 9.75 7.10 -5.93
N VAL A 26 9.20 6.79 -7.12
CA VAL A 26 8.42 7.77 -7.88
C VAL A 26 6.91 7.56 -7.59
N PRO A 27 6.28 8.45 -6.82
CA PRO A 27 4.83 8.41 -6.65
C PRO A 27 4.14 8.75 -7.98
N TYR A 28 3.15 7.94 -8.36
CA TYR A 28 2.28 8.24 -9.50
C TYR A 28 1.19 9.24 -9.11
N SER A 29 0.58 9.04 -7.94
CA SER A 29 -0.40 9.96 -7.37
C SER A 29 -0.31 9.94 -5.85
N GLU A 30 -0.79 11.01 -5.22
CA GLU A 30 -0.93 11.13 -3.78
C GLU A 30 -2.34 11.63 -3.48
N GLY A 31 -2.94 11.15 -2.40
CA GLY A 31 -4.30 11.56 -2.08
C GLY A 31 -4.83 11.00 -0.77
N TYR A 32 -6.13 11.21 -0.57
CA TYR A 32 -6.84 10.82 0.64
C TYR A 32 -8.09 10.04 0.28
N ARG A 33 -8.45 9.07 1.12
CA ARG A 33 -9.73 8.37 1.05
C ARG A 33 -10.29 8.18 2.44
N SER A 34 -11.58 8.48 2.60
CA SER A 34 -12.31 8.22 3.84
C SER A 34 -13.26 7.04 3.65
N GLY A 35 -13.47 6.29 4.74
CA GLY A 35 -14.33 5.12 4.75
C GLY A 35 -14.22 4.33 6.06
N GLU A 36 -14.99 3.25 6.16
CA GLU A 36 -14.95 2.34 7.30
C GLU A 36 -13.87 1.28 7.09
N LEU A 37 -12.96 1.12 8.05
CA LEU A 37 -11.92 0.10 7.99
C LEU A 37 -12.54 -1.28 8.26
N ILE A 38 -12.72 -2.07 7.21
CA ILE A 38 -13.40 -3.37 7.28
C ILE A 38 -12.44 -4.52 7.57
N LYS A 39 -11.17 -4.40 7.20
CA LYS A 39 -10.17 -5.46 7.37
C LYS A 39 -8.77 -4.87 7.40
N PHE A 40 -7.95 -5.42 8.28
CA PHE A 40 -6.52 -5.22 8.27
C PHE A 40 -5.82 -6.51 8.71
N SER A 41 -4.90 -7.02 7.88
CA SER A 41 -4.30 -8.34 8.10
C SER A 41 -2.88 -8.42 7.56
N SER A 42 -2.03 -9.17 8.26
CA SER A 42 -0.72 -9.57 7.73
C SER A 42 -0.85 -10.91 7.00
N LYS A 43 -0.63 -10.92 5.69
CA LYS A 43 -0.76 -12.12 4.84
C LYS A 43 0.44 -12.29 3.92
N GLY A 44 0.57 -13.48 3.31
CA GLY A 44 1.73 -13.86 2.48
C GLY A 44 2.34 -15.19 2.92
N LEU A 45 3.04 -15.84 1.98
CA LEU A 45 3.64 -17.18 2.20
C LEU A 45 5.14 -17.08 2.52
N LEU A 46 5.91 -16.43 1.64
CA LEU A 46 7.36 -16.27 1.79
C LEU A 46 7.73 -14.97 2.50
N VAL A 47 7.07 -13.87 2.12
CA VAL A 47 7.18 -12.56 2.74
C VAL A 47 5.78 -12.17 3.21
N LYS A 48 5.67 -11.72 4.46
CA LYS A 48 4.43 -11.19 5.00
C LYS A 48 4.31 -9.71 4.66
N THR A 49 3.15 -9.29 4.20
CA THR A 49 2.82 -7.89 3.94
C THR A 49 1.55 -7.51 4.69
N TRP A 50 1.41 -6.23 5.01
CA TRP A 50 0.22 -5.69 5.67
C TRP A 50 -0.76 -5.17 4.64
N GLU A 51 -1.96 -5.74 4.66
CA GLU A 51 -2.99 -5.49 3.66
C GLU A 51 -4.30 -5.14 4.35
N GLY A 52 -4.91 -4.04 3.90
CA GLY A 52 -6.15 -3.53 4.44
C GLY A 52 -7.20 -3.31 3.37
N GLU A 53 -8.45 -3.29 3.82
CA GLU A 53 -9.61 -3.00 3.00
C GLU A 53 -10.48 -1.98 3.75
N MET A 54 -10.96 -0.98 3.03
CA MET A 54 -11.83 0.07 3.55
C MET A 54 -13.08 0.19 2.69
N SER A 55 -14.25 0.32 3.32
CA SER A 55 -15.50 0.56 2.60
C SER A 55 -15.79 2.06 2.47
N GLN A 56 -16.01 2.52 1.24
CA GLN A 56 -16.29 3.93 0.93
C GLN A 56 -17.76 4.20 0.57
N GLY A 57 -18.61 3.18 0.52
CA GLY A 57 -19.98 3.27 0.02
C GLY A 57 -21.02 2.74 0.99
N ILE A 58 -22.29 2.99 0.67
CA ILE A 58 -23.42 2.48 1.45
C ILE A 58 -23.37 0.95 1.44
N SER A 59 -23.35 0.34 2.62
CA SER A 59 -23.37 -1.12 2.82
C SER A 59 -22.19 -1.90 2.23
N GLY A 60 -20.97 -1.37 2.21
CA GLY A 60 -19.81 -2.18 1.79
C GLY A 60 -19.52 -2.20 0.29
N ALA A 61 -20.35 -1.57 -0.55
CA ALA A 61 -20.36 -1.80 -2.00
C ALA A 61 -19.08 -1.37 -2.74
N GLN A 62 -18.37 -0.37 -2.22
CA GLN A 62 -17.10 0.10 -2.79
C GLN A 62 -15.97 -0.19 -1.82
N ILE A 63 -15.18 -1.22 -2.13
CA ILE A 63 -14.02 -1.62 -1.35
C ILE A 63 -12.77 -0.98 -1.94
N PHE A 64 -12.04 -0.25 -1.11
CA PHE A 64 -10.70 0.22 -1.39
C PHE A 64 -9.69 -0.68 -0.69
N SER A 65 -8.94 -1.45 -1.47
CA SER A 65 -7.83 -2.26 -0.97
C SER A 65 -6.54 -1.47 -1.01
N PHE A 66 -5.75 -1.59 0.05
CA PHE A 66 -4.48 -0.89 0.21
C PHE A 66 -3.45 -1.77 0.91
N SER A 67 -2.19 -1.38 0.79
CA SER A 67 -1.06 -2.03 1.43
C SER A 67 -0.34 -1.06 2.35
N VAL A 68 0.39 -1.57 3.35
CA VAL A 68 1.22 -0.76 4.24
C VAL A 68 2.62 -1.34 4.26
N LEU A 69 3.62 -0.48 4.09
CA LEU A 69 5.01 -0.91 4.17
C LEU A 69 5.37 -1.20 5.64
N ASP A 70 6.11 -2.28 5.87
CA ASP A 70 6.53 -2.70 7.22
C ASP A 70 7.30 -1.61 7.99
N LYS A 71 7.97 -0.71 7.26
CA LYS A 71 8.69 0.43 7.87
C LYS A 71 7.77 1.45 8.54
N ASN A 72 6.48 1.45 8.21
CA ASN A 72 5.48 2.38 8.74
C ASN A 72 4.79 1.79 10.00
N GLY A 73 5.59 1.48 11.03
CA GLY A 73 5.11 0.81 12.25
C GLY A 73 3.94 1.54 12.93
N GLU A 74 4.00 2.86 13.01
CA GLU A 74 2.94 3.69 13.60
C GLU A 74 1.61 3.56 12.84
N VAL A 75 1.65 3.55 11.50
CA VAL A 75 0.45 3.37 10.67
C VAL A 75 -0.16 1.99 10.90
N ILE A 76 0.68 0.95 11.01
CA ILE A 76 0.23 -0.43 11.27
C ILE A 76 -0.45 -0.53 12.63
N GLU A 77 0.13 0.08 13.68
CA GLU A 77 -0.47 0.10 15.02
C GLU A 77 -1.79 0.86 15.06
N ASN A 78 -1.83 2.04 14.43
CA ASN A 78 -3.04 2.84 14.34
C ASN A 78 -4.15 2.12 13.56
N LEU A 79 -3.85 1.47 12.44
CA LEU A 79 -4.82 0.67 11.68
C LEU A 79 -5.36 -0.51 12.48
N LYS A 80 -4.51 -1.20 13.27
CA LYS A 80 -4.98 -2.24 14.19
C LYS A 80 -5.94 -1.68 15.25
N LYS A 81 -5.62 -0.50 15.79
CA LYS A 81 -6.43 0.18 16.81
C LYS A 81 -7.78 0.68 16.26
N PHE A 82 -7.79 1.18 15.04
CA PHE A 82 -8.97 1.75 14.39
C PHE A 82 -9.79 0.73 13.58
N GLN A 83 -9.55 -0.56 13.76
CA GLN A 83 -10.31 -1.61 13.09
C GLN A 83 -11.81 -1.49 13.39
N GLY A 84 -12.64 -1.47 12.34
CA GLY A 84 -14.08 -1.26 12.44
C GLY A 84 -14.51 0.18 12.68
N GLN A 85 -13.58 1.15 12.63
CA GLN A 85 -13.88 2.57 12.75
C GLN A 85 -13.88 3.26 11.39
N TYR A 86 -14.53 4.41 11.33
CA TYR A 86 -14.43 5.32 10.19
C TYR A 86 -13.12 6.09 10.27
N VAL A 87 -12.32 6.02 9.20
CA VAL A 87 -10.98 6.57 9.14
C VAL A 87 -10.77 7.29 7.81
N LYS A 88 -9.83 8.23 7.83
CA LYS A 88 -9.25 8.86 6.66
C LYS A 88 -7.84 8.35 6.48
N LEU A 89 -7.56 7.82 5.28
CA LEU A 89 -6.27 7.27 4.91
C LEU A 89 -5.58 8.22 3.92
N THR A 90 -4.33 8.58 4.21
CA THR A 90 -3.42 9.22 3.25
C THR A 90 -2.65 8.13 2.52
N TYR A 91 -2.64 8.17 1.20
CA TYR A 91 -1.96 7.16 0.39
C TYR A 91 -1.07 7.76 -0.68
N ILE A 92 -0.05 6.98 -1.03
CA ILE A 92 0.76 7.18 -2.23
C ILE A 92 0.46 6.02 -3.18
N GLU A 93 0.01 6.35 -4.39
CA GLU A 93 -0.11 5.40 -5.49
C GLU A 93 1.22 5.27 -6.21
N ARG A 94 1.67 4.04 -6.42
CA ARG A 94 2.85 3.72 -7.21
C ARG A 94 2.44 3.17 -8.58
N LEU A 95 3.35 3.23 -9.55
CA LEU A 95 3.12 2.64 -10.88
C LEU A 95 2.87 1.12 -10.84
N GLY A 96 3.42 0.45 -9.83
CA GLY A 96 3.29 -0.98 -9.60
C GLY A 96 3.63 -1.35 -8.16
N THR A 97 3.67 -2.64 -7.90
CA THR A 97 4.13 -3.21 -6.62
C THR A 97 4.89 -4.51 -6.89
N PHE A 98 5.55 -5.02 -5.86
CA PHE A 98 6.20 -6.32 -5.84
C PHE A 98 5.63 -7.16 -4.70
N PHE A 99 5.65 -8.48 -4.83
CA PHE A 99 5.03 -9.41 -3.86
C PHE A 99 5.57 -9.31 -2.43
N TRP A 100 6.75 -8.70 -2.24
CA TRP A 100 7.37 -8.46 -0.93
C TRP A 100 7.13 -7.05 -0.38
N LEU A 101 6.50 -6.16 -1.16
CA LEU A 101 6.14 -4.81 -0.72
C LEU A 101 4.66 -4.72 -0.32
N GLY A 102 3.79 -5.34 -1.11
CA GLY A 102 2.36 -5.39 -0.85
C GLY A 102 1.56 -5.84 -2.08
N ASP A 103 0.30 -6.18 -1.87
CA ASP A 103 -0.59 -6.69 -2.92
C ASP A 103 -1.13 -5.60 -3.84
N THR A 104 -1.14 -4.35 -3.38
CA THR A 104 -1.76 -3.22 -4.08
C THR A 104 -0.74 -2.16 -4.47
N LYS A 105 -1.16 -1.23 -5.34
CA LYS A 105 -0.37 -0.05 -5.71
C LYS A 105 -0.53 1.12 -4.75
N TYR A 106 -1.49 1.03 -3.82
CA TYR A 106 -1.84 2.10 -2.91
C TYR A 106 -1.21 1.83 -1.55
N PHE A 107 -0.19 2.62 -1.21
CA PHE A 107 0.54 2.48 0.03
C PHE A 107 0.11 3.56 1.03
N ILE A 108 -0.42 3.15 2.18
CA ILE A 108 -0.87 4.09 3.21
C ILE A 108 0.34 4.64 3.96
N THR A 109 0.37 5.96 4.09
CA THR A 109 1.41 6.69 4.80
C THR A 109 0.93 7.24 6.13
N GLU A 110 -0.37 7.46 6.28
CA GLU A 110 -0.99 8.04 7.48
C GLU A 110 -2.44 7.57 7.62
N VAL A 111 -2.91 7.48 8.86
CA VAL A 111 -4.29 7.15 9.20
C VAL A 111 -4.77 8.08 10.31
N GLU A 112 -5.94 8.67 10.09
CA GLU A 112 -6.62 9.53 11.05
C GLU A 112 -8.02 8.97 11.32
N GLN A 113 -8.45 8.97 12.58
CA GLN A 113 -9.83 8.65 12.90
C GLN A 113 -10.74 9.82 12.48
N GLU A 114 -11.80 9.54 11.75
CA GLU A 114 -12.74 10.56 11.25
C GLU A 114 -14.17 10.21 11.67
N SER A 115 -15.01 11.20 11.91
CA SER A 115 -16.42 10.94 12.20
C SER A 115 -17.17 10.58 10.92
N SER A 116 -17.84 9.43 10.93
CA SER A 116 -18.63 9.00 9.77
C SER A 116 -19.72 10.04 9.45
N PRO A 117 -19.85 10.45 8.17
CA PRO A 117 -20.87 11.40 7.75
C PRO A 117 -22.28 10.85 7.94
N HIS A 118 -22.45 9.53 8.07
CA HIS A 118 -23.74 8.88 8.28
C HIS A 118 -24.30 9.06 9.70
N PHE A 119 -23.47 9.44 10.67
CA PHE A 119 -23.88 9.62 12.07
C PHE A 119 -23.83 11.10 12.52
N ARG A 120 -23.70 12.05 11.58
CA ARG A 120 -23.82 13.48 11.88
C ARG A 120 -25.29 13.82 12.11
N ASN A 121 -25.69 13.91 13.38
CA ASN A 121 -26.91 14.62 13.81
C ASN A 121 -26.77 16.13 13.55
#